data_AF-A0A258YL15-F1
#
_entry.id   AF-A0A258YL15-F1
#
_cell.length_a   1.000
_cell.length_b   1.000
_cell.length_c   1.000
_cell.angle_alpha   90.00
_cell.angle_beta   90.00
_cell.angle_gamma   90.00
#
_symmetry.space_group_name_H-M   'P 1'
#
loop_
_entity.id
_entity.type
_entity.pdbx_description
1 polymer ?
#
loop_
_entity_poly.entity_id
_entity_poly.type
_entity_poly.pdbx_seq_one_letter_code
_entity_poly.pdbx_strand_id
1 'polypeptide(L)'
;MRSLLFLFFTLLITISTNAQHENHQTSADTVVKAKSPRRSAMALVGKNHVHIDYGSPSVRGRNIWNGLVAYGQVWATGAHKATWIEFSSDVQIAGKLIPKGKYGFFTIPNKEEWILILSKDWDMHLADAYKVENDIVRVTVKPIVNKDITESLTYKVVRTSSDKGNIEVSWELLTVILPFQNVK
;
A
#
# COMPACT_ATOMS: atom_id res chain seq x y z
N MET A 1 64.28 31.39 -61.74
CA MET A 1 64.77 30.82 -60.47
C MET A 1 63.57 30.25 -59.72
N ARG A 2 63.65 28.97 -59.31
CA ARG A 2 62.80 28.26 -58.32
C ARG A 2 61.29 28.17 -58.63
N SER A 3 60.85 27.12 -59.32
CA SER A 3 60.36 25.83 -58.78
C SER A 3 59.02 25.94 -58.04
N LEU A 4 57.93 25.45 -58.65
CA LEU A 4 56.95 24.65 -57.91
C LEU A 4 56.22 23.67 -58.82
N LEU A 5 56.04 22.48 -58.26
CA LEU A 5 55.81 21.18 -58.88
C LEU A 5 54.31 20.90 -59.05
N PHE A 6 53.96 20.26 -60.16
CA PHE A 6 52.67 19.63 -60.46
C PHE A 6 52.37 18.47 -59.50
N LEU A 7 51.10 18.19 -59.20
CA LEU A 7 50.55 16.84 -59.43
C LEU A 7 49.01 16.82 -59.38
N PHE A 8 48.42 16.43 -60.52
CA PHE A 8 47.05 15.93 -60.63
C PHE A 8 46.91 14.61 -59.87
N PHE A 9 45.86 14.44 -59.08
CA PHE A 9 45.45 13.13 -58.59
C PHE A 9 43.95 12.94 -58.77
N THR A 10 43.61 12.03 -59.68
CA THR A 10 42.26 11.60 -60.05
C THR A 10 41.58 10.85 -58.91
N LEU A 11 40.36 11.28 -58.62
CA LEU A 11 39.46 10.79 -57.59
C LEU A 11 38.86 9.42 -57.98
N LEU A 12 39.19 8.37 -57.22
CA LEU A 12 38.48 7.08 -57.26
C LEU A 12 37.30 7.13 -56.28
N ILE A 13 36.09 6.89 -56.79
CA ILE A 13 34.86 6.74 -56.01
C ILE A 13 34.74 5.29 -55.55
N THR A 14 34.60 5.07 -54.25
CA THR A 14 34.14 3.80 -53.68
C THR A 14 32.90 4.05 -52.83
N ILE A 15 31.79 3.44 -53.23
CA ILE A 15 30.50 3.48 -52.55
C ILE A 15 30.58 2.52 -51.35
N SER A 16 30.36 3.03 -50.14
CA SER A 16 30.19 2.22 -48.93
C SER A 16 28.76 2.39 -48.44
N THR A 17 28.00 1.30 -48.45
CA THR A 17 26.66 1.17 -47.91
C THR A 17 26.67 1.35 -46.39
N ASN A 18 26.19 2.48 -45.88
CA ASN A 18 25.87 2.64 -44.47
C ASN A 18 24.45 2.13 -44.23
N ALA A 19 24.34 0.88 -43.74
CA ALA A 19 23.16 0.42 -43.05
C ALA A 19 23.03 1.22 -41.74
N GLN A 20 21.90 1.92 -41.57
CA GLN A 20 21.56 2.60 -40.33
C GLN A 20 21.30 1.55 -39.24
N HIS A 21 22.21 1.44 -38.27
CA HIS A 21 21.89 0.88 -36.97
C HIS A 21 21.49 2.05 -36.07
N GLU A 22 20.20 2.14 -35.76
CA GLU A 22 19.68 3.06 -34.74
C GLU A 22 20.31 2.72 -33.40
N ASN A 23 21.09 3.66 -32.88
CA ASN A 23 21.60 3.65 -31.53
C ASN A 23 20.45 3.99 -30.58
N HIS A 24 19.71 2.98 -30.13
CA HIS A 24 18.83 3.12 -28.96
C HIS A 24 19.73 3.30 -27.73
N GLN A 25 20.05 4.56 -27.41
CA GLN A 25 20.54 4.93 -26.09
C GLN A 25 19.48 4.53 -25.06
N THR A 26 19.78 3.50 -24.28
CA THR A 26 19.10 3.15 -23.05
C THR A 26 19.23 4.31 -22.07
N SER A 27 18.24 5.19 -22.05
CA SER A 27 18.05 6.16 -20.98
C SER A 27 17.85 5.40 -19.68
N ALA A 28 18.76 5.62 -18.73
CA ALA A 28 18.69 5.09 -17.38
C ALA A 28 17.33 5.41 -16.74
N ASP A 29 16.54 4.36 -16.48
CA ASP A 29 15.29 4.46 -15.73
C ASP A 29 15.59 5.02 -14.35
N THR A 30 15.23 6.29 -14.16
CA THR A 30 15.17 6.89 -12.83
C THR A 30 13.94 6.31 -12.15
N VAL A 31 14.09 5.25 -11.38
CA VAL A 31 13.00 4.66 -10.58
C VAL A 31 12.53 5.72 -9.58
N VAL A 32 11.48 6.47 -9.94
CA VAL A 32 10.83 7.40 -9.03
C VAL A 32 10.21 6.59 -7.90
N LYS A 33 10.81 6.67 -6.70
CA LYS A 33 10.29 5.99 -5.51
C LYS A 33 8.87 6.49 -5.22
N ALA A 34 7.89 5.60 -5.34
CA ALA A 34 6.47 5.92 -5.12
C ALA A 34 6.25 6.58 -3.75
N LYS A 35 5.38 7.59 -3.68
CA LYS A 35 5.12 8.34 -2.43
C LYS A 35 4.44 7.48 -1.35
N SER A 36 3.67 6.50 -1.79
CA SER A 36 2.96 5.55 -0.93
C SER A 36 3.18 4.13 -1.47
N PRO A 37 4.35 3.51 -1.22
CA PRO A 37 4.65 2.18 -1.74
C PRO A 37 3.60 1.17 -1.28
N ARG A 38 3.29 0.19 -2.13
CA ARG A 38 2.47 -0.96 -1.75
C ARG A 38 3.28 -1.87 -0.83
N ARG A 39 2.68 -2.31 0.28
CA ARG A 39 3.29 -3.17 1.29
C ARG A 39 2.31 -4.25 1.72
N SER A 40 2.84 -5.30 2.33
CA SER A 40 2.03 -6.34 2.97
C SER A 40 2.49 -6.63 4.40
N ALA A 41 1.56 -7.15 5.19
CA ALA A 41 1.81 -7.71 6.51
C ALA A 41 1.21 -9.12 6.57
N MET A 42 1.98 -10.08 7.05
CA MET A 42 1.59 -11.49 7.06
C MET A 42 2.00 -12.12 8.39
N ALA A 43 1.11 -12.91 8.99
CA ALA A 43 1.47 -13.76 10.11
C ALA A 43 0.58 -15.01 10.17
N LEU A 44 1.12 -16.04 10.81
CA LEU A 44 0.37 -17.22 11.19
C LEU A 44 -0.13 -17.09 12.63
N VAL A 45 -1.44 -17.14 12.83
CA VAL A 45 -2.08 -17.22 14.15
C VAL A 45 -2.78 -18.58 14.22
N GLY A 46 -2.23 -19.52 14.99
CA GLY A 46 -2.68 -20.91 14.96
C GLY A 46 -2.49 -21.53 13.57
N LYS A 47 -3.60 -21.94 12.92
CA LYS A 47 -3.64 -22.40 11.51
C LYS A 47 -4.06 -21.31 10.51
N ASN A 48 -4.45 -20.13 11.01
CA ASN A 48 -4.96 -19.04 10.19
C ASN A 48 -3.79 -18.20 9.66
N HIS A 49 -3.65 -18.19 8.34
CA HIS A 49 -2.72 -17.33 7.64
C HIS A 49 -3.43 -16.01 7.35
N VAL A 50 -3.03 -14.97 8.06
CA VAL A 50 -3.60 -13.62 7.94
C VAL A 50 -2.70 -12.80 7.05
N HIS A 51 -3.26 -12.28 5.96
CA HIS A 51 -2.53 -11.47 4.99
C HIS A 51 -3.22 -10.13 4.81
N ILE A 52 -2.45 -9.06 4.88
CA ILE A 52 -2.90 -7.69 4.67
C ILE A 52 -2.09 -7.08 3.55
N ASP A 53 -2.74 -6.40 2.63
CA ASP A 53 -2.10 -5.66 1.55
C ASP A 53 -2.64 -4.23 1.50
N TYR A 54 -1.73 -3.26 1.51
CA TYR A 54 -2.06 -1.87 1.77
C TYR A 54 -1.09 -0.92 1.07
N GLY A 55 -1.57 0.28 0.72
CA GLY A 55 -0.69 1.39 0.36
C GLY A 55 -0.14 2.06 1.61
N SER A 56 1.17 2.30 1.68
CA SER A 56 1.86 2.84 2.87
C SER A 56 2.27 4.31 2.68
N PRO A 57 1.35 5.30 2.79
CA PRO A 57 1.72 6.71 2.74
C PRO A 57 2.60 7.11 3.94
N SER A 58 3.53 8.03 3.71
CA SER A 58 4.40 8.59 4.77
C SER A 58 3.84 9.89 5.34
N VAL A 59 4.14 10.24 6.59
CA VAL A 59 3.66 11.46 7.26
C VAL A 59 4.19 12.70 6.54
N ARG A 60 5.51 12.79 6.35
CA ARG A 60 6.20 13.88 5.63
C ARG A 60 5.88 15.28 6.17
N GLY A 61 5.79 15.42 7.49
CA GLY A 61 5.46 16.68 8.16
C GLY A 61 4.06 17.23 7.87
N ARG A 62 3.16 16.40 7.31
CA ARG A 62 1.77 16.78 7.04
C ARG A 62 0.91 16.57 8.28
N ASN A 63 -0.14 17.39 8.42
CA ASN A 63 -1.21 17.08 9.35
C ASN A 63 -2.04 15.91 8.83
N ILE A 64 -1.95 14.75 9.49
CA ILE A 64 -2.63 13.53 9.06
C ILE A 64 -4.10 13.56 9.46
N TRP A 65 -4.39 13.77 10.73
CA TRP A 65 -5.73 13.61 11.28
C TRP A 65 -6.52 14.91 11.24
N ASN A 66 -7.72 14.86 10.67
CA ASN A 66 -8.51 16.05 10.31
C ASN A 66 -7.78 17.03 9.39
N GLY A 67 -6.81 16.53 8.62
CA GLY A 67 -6.11 17.24 7.56
C GLY A 67 -6.13 16.39 6.29
N LEU A 68 -5.14 15.51 6.16
CA LEU A 68 -5.09 14.55 5.04
C LEU A 68 -6.21 13.50 5.11
N VAL A 69 -6.53 13.01 6.31
CA VAL A 69 -7.60 12.06 6.58
C VAL A 69 -8.66 12.78 7.41
N ALA A 70 -9.82 13.04 6.79
CA ALA A 70 -10.92 13.73 7.44
C ALA A 70 -11.55 12.87 8.55
N TYR A 71 -11.90 13.50 9.67
CA TYR A 71 -12.68 12.83 10.70
C TYR A 71 -14.14 12.64 10.28
N GLY A 72 -14.76 11.58 10.79
CA GLY A 72 -16.16 11.24 10.50
C GLY A 72 -16.42 10.78 9.07
N GLN A 73 -15.37 10.57 8.26
CA GLN A 73 -15.46 10.10 6.88
C GLN A 73 -14.85 8.70 6.76
N VAL A 74 -15.42 7.89 5.85
CA VAL A 74 -14.87 6.58 5.53
C VAL A 74 -13.53 6.76 4.82
N TRP A 75 -12.54 6.01 5.28
CA TRP A 75 -11.20 5.97 4.72
C TRP A 75 -10.82 4.54 4.39
N ALA A 76 -10.21 4.34 3.23
CA ALA A 76 -9.67 3.07 2.75
C ALA A 76 -8.49 2.51 3.59
N THR A 77 -8.09 3.27 4.63
CA THR A 77 -6.99 2.94 5.55
C THR A 77 -5.72 2.58 4.80
N GLY A 78 -5.39 3.39 3.79
CA GLY A 78 -4.35 3.12 2.82
C GLY A 78 -4.33 4.19 1.74
N ALA A 79 -3.54 3.95 0.70
CA ALA A 79 -3.43 4.82 -0.48
C ALA A 79 -3.53 4.03 -1.78
N HIS A 80 -4.00 4.69 -2.85
CA HIS A 80 -4.16 4.21 -4.23
C HIS A 80 -5.17 3.09 -4.46
N LYS A 81 -5.21 2.06 -3.62
CA LYS A 81 -6.23 1.00 -3.64
C LYS A 81 -6.68 0.72 -2.21
N ALA A 82 -7.91 0.22 -2.05
CA ALA A 82 -8.40 -0.23 -0.77
C ALA A 82 -7.40 -1.19 -0.10
N THR A 83 -7.22 -1.02 1.21
CA THR A 83 -6.55 -2.03 2.02
C THR A 83 -7.46 -3.24 2.11
N TRP A 84 -6.92 -4.44 1.97
CA TRP A 84 -7.67 -5.67 2.19
C TRP A 84 -6.98 -6.58 3.19
N ILE A 85 -7.79 -7.38 3.87
CA ILE A 85 -7.39 -8.39 4.85
C ILE A 85 -7.97 -9.72 4.41
N GLU A 86 -7.12 -10.74 4.35
CA GLU A 86 -7.49 -12.10 4.01
C GLU A 86 -7.22 -13.03 5.19
N PHE A 87 -8.22 -13.83 5.54
CA PHE A 87 -8.14 -14.88 6.55
C PHE A 87 -8.27 -16.24 5.85
N SER A 88 -7.33 -17.16 6.10
CA SER A 88 -7.42 -18.53 5.58
C SER A 88 -8.35 -19.44 6.39
N SER A 89 -8.78 -18.99 7.57
CA SER A 89 -9.73 -19.66 8.45
C SER A 89 -10.81 -18.69 8.94
N ASP A 90 -11.96 -19.23 9.31
CA ASP A 90 -13.03 -18.45 9.93
C ASP A 90 -12.55 -17.81 11.24
N VAL A 91 -12.99 -16.58 11.49
CA VAL A 91 -12.64 -15.81 12.69
C VAL A 91 -13.89 -15.24 13.35
N GLN A 92 -13.78 -14.94 14.63
CA GLN A 92 -14.71 -14.07 15.35
C GLN A 92 -14.09 -12.70 15.56
N ILE A 93 -14.87 -11.67 15.24
CA ILE A 93 -14.52 -10.27 15.46
C ILE A 93 -15.72 -9.61 16.14
N ALA A 94 -15.49 -9.01 17.32
CA ALA A 94 -16.56 -8.41 18.14
C ALA A 94 -17.78 -9.33 18.35
N GLY A 95 -17.53 -10.64 18.56
CA GLY A 95 -18.58 -11.66 18.75
C GLY A 95 -19.31 -12.10 17.47
N LYS A 96 -18.99 -11.52 16.30
CA LYS A 96 -19.55 -11.92 15.01
C LYS A 96 -18.65 -12.92 14.30
N LEU A 97 -19.24 -14.01 13.81
CA LEU A 97 -18.57 -14.96 12.92
C LEU A 97 -18.31 -14.30 11.55
N ILE A 98 -17.05 -14.31 11.13
CA ILE A 98 -16.58 -13.87 9.83
C ILE A 98 -15.98 -15.10 9.13
N PRO A 99 -16.58 -15.57 8.03
CA PRO A 99 -16.02 -16.68 7.27
C PRO A 99 -14.60 -16.40 6.81
N LYS A 100 -13.85 -17.45 6.46
CA LYS A 100 -12.59 -17.29 5.73
C LYS A 100 -12.85 -16.57 4.40
N GLY A 101 -11.90 -15.75 3.98
CA GLY A 101 -12.04 -14.96 2.76
C GLY A 101 -11.26 -13.66 2.82
N LYS A 102 -11.47 -12.83 1.79
CA LYS A 102 -10.83 -11.53 1.61
C LYS A 102 -11.86 -10.41 1.78
N TYR A 103 -11.47 -9.39 2.52
CA TYR A 103 -12.34 -8.31 2.98
C TYR A 103 -11.66 -6.97 2.84
N GLY A 104 -12.41 -5.94 2.47
CA GLY A 104 -11.92 -4.57 2.46
C GLY A 104 -11.85 -4.06 3.88
N PHE A 105 -10.77 -3.38 4.24
CA PHE A 105 -10.58 -2.81 5.56
C PHE A 105 -10.67 -1.29 5.51
N PHE A 106 -11.75 -0.77 6.06
CA PHE A 106 -12.04 0.65 6.10
C PHE A 106 -12.07 1.14 7.54
N THR A 107 -11.89 2.44 7.72
CA THR A 107 -12.00 3.09 9.02
C THR A 107 -12.81 4.36 8.91
N ILE A 108 -13.45 4.77 10.00
CA ILE A 108 -13.99 6.11 10.19
C ILE A 108 -13.23 6.72 11.38
N PRO A 109 -12.14 7.46 11.13
CA PRO A 109 -11.38 8.10 12.18
C PRO A 109 -12.17 9.22 12.87
N ASN A 110 -11.96 9.38 14.17
CA ASN A 110 -12.42 10.55 14.92
C ASN A 110 -11.41 10.88 16.04
N LYS A 111 -11.68 11.93 16.81
CA LYS A 111 -10.82 12.38 17.92
C LYS A 111 -10.73 11.38 19.06
N GLU A 112 -11.87 10.85 19.48
CA GLU A 112 -11.96 10.01 20.69
C GLU A 112 -12.07 8.52 20.37
N GLU A 113 -12.81 8.19 19.32
CA GLU A 113 -13.12 6.81 18.94
C GLU A 113 -13.07 6.65 17.42
N TRP A 114 -12.66 5.47 16.98
CA TRP A 114 -12.63 5.09 15.59
C TRP A 114 -13.58 3.94 15.36
N ILE A 115 -14.18 3.90 14.17
CA ILE A 115 -14.92 2.73 13.71
C ILE A 115 -14.02 1.96 12.73
N LEU A 116 -13.65 0.73 13.08
CA LEU A 116 -12.96 -0.19 12.16
C LEU A 116 -13.99 -1.05 11.45
N ILE A 117 -13.82 -1.25 10.15
CA ILE A 117 -14.82 -1.85 9.28
C ILE A 117 -14.19 -2.94 8.44
N LEU A 118 -14.80 -4.13 8.43
CA LEU A 118 -14.60 -5.11 7.36
C LEU A 118 -15.81 -5.12 6.45
N SER A 119 -15.57 -4.96 5.15
CA SER A 119 -16.57 -4.96 4.09
C SER A 119 -16.31 -6.07 3.07
N LYS A 120 -17.36 -6.51 2.37
CA LYS A 120 -17.24 -7.46 1.26
C LYS A 120 -16.48 -6.87 0.06
N ASP A 121 -16.50 -5.55 -0.11
CA ASP A 121 -15.86 -4.89 -1.24
C ASP A 121 -14.39 -4.59 -0.91
N TRP A 122 -13.47 -5.32 -1.54
CA TRP A 122 -12.03 -5.24 -1.25
C TRP A 122 -11.18 -4.79 -2.45
N ASP A 123 -11.70 -4.89 -3.68
CA ASP A 123 -10.99 -4.47 -4.90
C ASP A 123 -11.60 -3.18 -5.46
N MET A 124 -11.14 -2.04 -4.95
CA MET A 124 -11.56 -0.74 -5.45
C MET A 124 -10.44 0.31 -5.34
N HIS A 125 -10.61 1.40 -6.08
CA HIS A 125 -9.82 2.61 -5.87
C HIS A 125 -10.28 3.28 -4.57
N LEU A 126 -9.36 3.38 -3.60
CA LEU A 126 -9.61 3.98 -2.29
C LEU A 126 -10.95 3.53 -1.67
N ALA A 127 -11.88 4.46 -1.43
CA ALA A 127 -13.20 4.20 -0.87
C ALA A 127 -14.33 4.65 -1.82
N ASP A 128 -14.02 4.84 -3.12
CA ASP A 128 -14.91 5.49 -4.09
C ASP A 128 -16.21 4.70 -4.32
N ALA A 129 -16.10 3.37 -4.30
CA ALA A 129 -17.21 2.44 -4.48
C ALA A 129 -17.72 1.85 -3.16
N TYR A 130 -17.33 2.44 -2.01
CA TYR A 130 -17.71 1.94 -0.70
C TYR A 130 -19.23 2.00 -0.47
N LYS A 131 -19.77 0.93 0.12
CA LYS A 131 -21.18 0.72 0.37
C LYS A 131 -21.39 0.19 1.78
N VAL A 132 -22.13 0.93 2.61
CA VAL A 132 -22.40 0.54 4.01
C VAL A 132 -23.17 -0.78 4.10
N GLU A 133 -24.01 -1.08 3.12
CA GLU A 133 -24.75 -2.34 3.01
C GLU A 133 -23.85 -3.57 2.86
N ASN A 134 -22.60 -3.37 2.44
CA ASN A 134 -21.61 -4.43 2.27
C ASN A 134 -20.72 -4.63 3.50
N ASP A 135 -20.90 -3.81 4.55
CA ASP A 135 -20.19 -3.97 5.82
C ASP A 135 -20.60 -5.27 6.51
N ILE A 136 -19.59 -6.04 6.88
CA ILE A 136 -19.74 -7.29 7.62
C ILE A 136 -19.67 -7.02 9.11
N VAL A 137 -18.73 -6.21 9.56
CA VAL A 137 -18.61 -5.85 10.98
C VAL A 137 -18.07 -4.43 11.12
N ARG A 138 -18.59 -3.72 12.12
CA ARG A 138 -18.10 -2.42 12.58
C ARG A 138 -17.68 -2.56 14.04
N VAL A 139 -16.47 -2.13 14.37
CA VAL A 139 -15.92 -2.22 15.72
C VAL A 139 -15.47 -0.84 16.16
N THR A 140 -16.08 -0.33 17.24
CA THR A 140 -15.64 0.91 17.86
C THR A 140 -14.42 0.65 18.73
N VAL A 141 -13.35 1.42 18.52
CA VAL A 141 -12.09 1.32 19.28
C VAL A 141 -11.60 2.70 19.67
N LYS A 142 -10.81 2.79 20.75
CA LYS A 142 -10.09 4.02 21.11
C LYS A 142 -8.70 3.98 20.47
N PRO A 143 -8.27 5.01 19.74
CA PRO A 143 -6.91 5.08 19.24
C PRO A 143 -5.94 5.23 20.41
N ILE A 144 -4.83 4.52 20.33
CA ILE A 144 -3.71 4.62 21.26
C ILE A 144 -2.81 5.76 20.77
N VAL A 145 -2.50 6.70 21.65
CA VAL A 145 -1.53 7.77 21.38
C VAL A 145 -0.14 7.28 21.76
N ASN A 146 0.74 7.19 20.77
CA ASN A 146 2.12 6.75 20.91
C ASN A 146 3.05 7.92 21.25
N LYS A 147 4.22 7.58 21.83
CA LYS A 147 5.29 8.56 22.08
C LYS A 147 6.08 8.88 20.81
N ASP A 148 6.32 7.86 20.00
CA ASP A 148 7.16 7.96 18.80
C ASP A 148 6.29 7.97 17.54
N ILE A 149 6.73 8.74 16.55
CA ILE A 149 6.06 8.85 15.26
C ILE A 149 6.30 7.58 14.43
N THR A 150 5.21 6.97 13.96
CA THR A 150 5.24 5.98 12.89
C THR A 150 5.21 6.69 11.53
N GLU A 151 6.40 6.91 10.94
CA GLU A 151 6.53 7.74 9.73
C GLU A 151 5.75 7.22 8.52
N SER A 152 5.62 5.90 8.34
CA SER A 152 4.86 5.32 7.23
C SER A 152 3.74 4.46 7.78
N LEU A 153 2.52 4.60 7.25
CA LEU A 153 1.38 3.76 7.62
C LEU A 153 1.81 2.30 7.61
N THR A 154 1.68 1.62 8.74
CA THR A 154 2.23 0.29 8.96
C THR A 154 1.17 -0.61 9.56
N TYR A 155 1.01 -1.78 8.96
CA TYR A 155 0.17 -2.86 9.48
C TYR A 155 1.04 -3.93 10.13
N LYS A 156 0.53 -4.53 11.20
CA LYS A 156 1.08 -5.76 11.79
C LYS A 156 -0.04 -6.72 12.13
N VAL A 157 0.26 -8.02 12.04
CA VAL A 157 -0.56 -9.06 12.64
C VAL A 157 0.21 -9.61 13.82
N VAL A 158 -0.30 -9.39 15.03
CA VAL A 158 0.36 -9.77 16.29
C VAL A 158 -0.42 -10.91 16.92
N ARG A 159 0.22 -12.07 17.07
CA ARG A 159 -0.36 -13.20 17.79
C ARG A 159 -0.39 -12.91 19.29
N THR A 160 -1.56 -13.02 19.91
CA THR A 160 -1.75 -12.77 21.36
C THR A 160 -1.97 -14.07 22.16
N SER A 161 -2.47 -15.14 21.53
CA SER A 161 -2.53 -16.50 22.08
C SER A 161 -2.38 -17.54 20.96
N SER A 162 -2.64 -18.82 21.23
CA SER A 162 -2.66 -19.86 20.18
C SER A 162 -3.74 -19.64 19.12
N ASP A 163 -4.86 -19.02 19.48
CA ASP A 163 -6.05 -18.84 18.65
C ASP A 163 -6.50 -17.38 18.52
N LYS A 164 -5.82 -16.42 19.16
CA LYS A 164 -6.14 -15.00 19.12
C LYS A 164 -5.01 -14.19 18.52
N GLY A 165 -5.39 -13.12 17.83
CA GLY A 165 -4.46 -12.15 17.28
C GLY A 165 -5.05 -10.76 17.22
N ASN A 166 -4.17 -9.80 16.97
CA ASN A 166 -4.49 -8.40 16.77
C ASN A 166 -4.01 -8.00 15.38
N ILE A 167 -4.84 -7.25 14.67
CA ILE A 167 -4.40 -6.45 13.52
C ILE A 167 -4.15 -5.05 14.04
N GLU A 168 -2.90 -4.60 13.99
CA GLU A 168 -2.48 -3.27 14.46
C GLU A 168 -2.22 -2.38 13.25
N VAL A 169 -2.78 -1.17 13.28
CA VAL A 169 -2.60 -0.15 12.25
C VAL A 169 -2.00 1.08 12.90
N SER A 170 -0.77 1.42 12.52
CA SER A 170 -0.03 2.53 13.12
C SER A 170 0.37 3.54 12.05
N TRP A 171 0.08 4.82 12.31
CA TRP A 171 0.54 5.92 11.46
C TRP A 171 0.59 7.21 12.25
N GLU A 172 1.65 7.99 12.01
CA GLU A 172 1.92 9.18 12.80
C GLU A 172 1.95 8.82 14.29
N LEU A 173 1.18 9.48 15.17
CA LEU A 173 1.17 9.20 16.59
C LEU A 173 0.06 8.25 17.03
N LEU A 174 -0.76 7.73 16.10
CA LEU A 174 -1.91 6.91 16.45
C LEU A 174 -1.73 5.44 16.06
N THR A 175 -2.20 4.56 16.93
CA THR A 175 -2.39 3.14 16.65
C THR A 175 -3.83 2.72 16.96
N VAL A 176 -4.46 1.98 16.06
CA VAL A 176 -5.72 1.26 16.32
C VAL A 176 -5.50 -0.24 16.22
N ILE A 177 -6.28 -0.99 17.01
CA ILE A 177 -6.15 -2.44 17.13
C ILE A 177 -7.50 -3.09 16.83
N LEU A 178 -7.53 -4.05 15.92
CA LEU A 178 -8.66 -4.94 15.68
C LEU A 178 -8.34 -6.34 16.21
N PRO A 179 -8.88 -6.74 17.38
CA PRO A 179 -8.75 -8.09 17.88
C PRO A 179 -9.59 -9.08 17.06
N PHE A 180 -9.06 -10.27 16.85
CA PHE A 180 -9.77 -11.39 16.26
C PHE A 180 -9.42 -12.70 16.98
N GLN A 181 -10.31 -13.67 16.89
CA GLN A 181 -10.11 -15.02 17.39
C GLN A 181 -10.44 -16.04 16.30
N ASN A 182 -9.56 -17.00 16.06
CA ASN A 182 -9.84 -18.10 15.15
C ASN A 182 -10.95 -18.98 15.72
N VAL A 183 -11.88 -19.38 14.85
CA VAL A 183 -12.82 -20.44 15.17
C VAL A 183 -12.06 -21.77 15.13
N LYS A 184 -12.29 -22.63 16.12
CA LYS A 184 -11.62 -23.93 16.24
C LYS A 184 -12.01 -24.84 15.08
#